data_AF-A0A7X0A6D9-F1
#
_entry.id   AF-A0A7X0A6D9-F1
#
_cell.length_a   1.000
_cell.length_b   1.000
_cell.length_c   1.000
_cell.angle_alpha   90.00
_cell.angle_beta   90.00
_cell.angle_gamma   90.00
#
_symmetry.space_group_name_H-M   'P 1'
#
loop_
_entity.id
_entity.type
_entity.pdbx_description
1 polymer ?
#
loop_
_entity_poly.entity_id
_entity_poly.type
_entity_poly.pdbx_seq_one_letter_code
_entity_poly.pdbx_strand_id
1 'polypeptide(L)' 'MKTKKKTVKEEEKEWSNPVEPAKTTDERDEEQILRQYNEAKRRKDNLTENQETKKND' A
#
# COMPACT_ATOMS: atom_id res chain seq x y z
N MET A 1 60.73 -6.11 2.76
CA MET A 1 59.60 -7.03 3.02
C MET A 1 58.52 -6.76 1.97
N LYS A 2 58.15 -7.77 1.16
CA LYS A 2 57.13 -7.62 0.11
C LYS A 2 55.73 -7.83 0.71
N THR A 3 54.90 -6.79 0.75
CA THR A 3 53.51 -6.86 1.22
C THR A 3 52.65 -7.48 0.11
N LYS A 4 52.26 -8.75 0.29
CA LYS A 4 51.30 -9.42 -0.59
C LYS A 4 49.91 -8.83 -0.34
N LYS A 5 49.45 -7.95 -1.24
CA LYS A 5 48.05 -7.51 -1.26
C LYS A 5 47.18 -8.72 -1.63
N LYS A 6 46.48 -9.31 -0.65
CA LYS A 6 45.41 -10.27 -0.94
C LYS A 6 44.23 -9.48 -1.48
N THR A 7 43.98 -9.59 -2.78
CA THR A 7 42.75 -9.15 -3.42
C THR A 7 41.60 -9.96 -2.83
N VAL A 8 40.78 -9.32 -1.99
CA VAL A 8 39.49 -9.88 -1.58
C VAL A 8 38.64 -9.90 -2.84
N LYS A 9 38.36 -11.09 -3.37
CA LYS A 9 37.46 -11.26 -4.50
C LYS A 9 36.07 -11.02 -3.94
N GLU A 10 35.48 -9.85 -4.20
CA GLU A 10 34.09 -9.56 -3.84
C GLU A 10 33.22 -10.53 -4.65
N GLU A 11 32.68 -11.55 -3.98
CA GLU A 11 31.65 -12.39 -4.58
C GLU A 11 30.43 -11.50 -4.85
N GLU A 12 30.08 -11.35 -6.12
CA GLU A 12 28.94 -10.57 -6.55
C GLU A 12 27.69 -11.17 -5.89
N LYS A 13 26.97 -10.33 -5.12
CA LYS A 13 25.76 -10.75 -4.45
C LYS A 13 24.68 -11.01 -5.49
N GLU A 14 24.29 -12.28 -5.65
CA GLU A 14 23.20 -12.69 -6.52
C GLU A 14 21.87 -12.28 -5.87
N TRP A 15 21.17 -11.32 -6.49
CA TRP A 15 19.88 -10.84 -6.00
C TRP A 15 18.76 -11.70 -6.57
N SER A 16 17.93 -12.27 -5.70
CA SER A 16 16.74 -13.00 -6.12
C SER A 16 15.75 -12.07 -6.83
N ASN A 17 15.21 -12.52 -7.97
CA ASN A 17 14.17 -11.77 -8.68
C ASN A 17 12.84 -11.87 -7.91
N PRO A 18 12.17 -10.76 -7.56
CA PRO A 18 10.88 -10.79 -6.88
C PRO A 18 9.85 -11.56 -7.72
N VAL A 19 9.08 -12.45 -7.08
CA VAL A 19 8.11 -13.32 -7.76
C VAL A 19 6.96 -12.51 -8.37
N GLU A 20 6.60 -11.37 -7.78
CA GLU A 20 5.44 -10.57 -8.18
C GLU A 20 5.71 -9.07 -8.03
N PRO A 21 6.56 -8.46 -8.88
CA PRO A 21 6.92 -7.04 -8.77
C PRO A 21 5.73 -6.08 -8.98
N ALA A 22 4.61 -6.59 -9.51
CA ALA A 22 3.39 -5.82 -9.76
C ALA A 22 2.43 -5.78 -8.56
N LYS A 23 2.59 -6.66 -7.56
CA LYS A 23 1.78 -6.58 -6.34
C LYS A 23 2.40 -5.53 -5.45
N THR A 24 1.70 -4.43 -5.25
CA THR A 24 2.02 -3.48 -4.20
C THR A 24 1.70 -4.17 -2.87
N THR A 25 2.72 -4.62 -2.13
CA THR A 25 2.57 -5.04 -0.72
C THR A 25 2.47 -3.82 0.20
N ASP A 26 2.04 -2.68 -0.33
CA ASP A 26 2.00 -1.42 0.38
C ASP A 26 0.67 -1.36 1.13
N GLU A 27 0.74 -1.52 2.45
CA GLU A 27 -0.41 -1.47 3.36
C GLU A 27 -1.23 -0.16 3.20
N ARG A 28 -0.63 0.88 2.61
CA ARG A 28 -1.31 2.14 2.29
C ARG A 28 -2.41 2.00 1.24
N ASP A 29 -2.34 1.01 0.34
CA ASP A 29 -3.37 0.82 -0.68
C ASP A 29 -4.69 0.37 -0.04
N GLU A 30 -4.62 -0.49 0.97
CA GLU A 30 -5.78 -0.90 1.76
C GLU A 30 -6.35 0.29 2.55
N GLU A 31 -5.48 1.12 3.14
CA GLU A 31 -5.88 2.35 3.84
C GLU A 31 -6.63 3.32 2.91
N GLN A 32 -6.17 3.49 1.67
CA GLN A 32 -6.83 4.36 0.69
C GLN A 32 -8.23 3.87 0.35
N ILE A 33 -8.42 2.56 0.19
CA ILE A 33 -9.73 1.96 -0.10
C ILE A 33 -10.66 2.17 1.10
N LEU A 34 -10.18 1.91 2.32
CA LEU A 34 -10.95 2.13 3.55
C LEU A 34 -11.36 3.60 3.72
N ARG A 35 -10.46 4.52 3.40
CA ARG A 35 -10.75 5.96 3.48
C ARG A 35 -11.86 6.37 2.51
N GLN A 36 -11.79 5.90 1.26
CA GLN A 36 -12.83 6.15 0.26
C GLN A 36 -14.17 5.57 0.69
N TYR A 37 -14.18 4.35 1.23
CA TYR A 37 -15.38 3.72 1.76
C TYR A 37 -16.02 4.55 2.88
N ASN A 38 -15.21 4.97 3.86
CA ASN A 38 -15.70 5.77 5.00
C ASN A 38 -16.25 7.13 4.56
N GLU A 39 -15.61 7.78 3.59
CA GLU A 39 -16.08 9.05 3.03
C GLU A 39 -17.39 8.88 2.25
N ALA A 40 -17.50 7.82 1.44
CA ALA A 40 -18.74 7.49 0.74
C ALA A 40 -19.88 7.21 1.73
N LYS A 41 -19.61 6.52 2.84
CA LYS A 41 -20.57 6.28 3.90
C LYS A 41 -21.04 7.59 4.53
N ARG A 42 -20.14 8.50 4.91
CA ARG A 42 -20.52 9.82 5.45
C ARG A 42 -21.36 10.63 4.48
N ARG A 43 -21.00 10.66 3.19
CA ARG A 43 -21.78 11.35 2.17
C ARG A 43 -23.16 10.76 2.01
N LYS A 44 -23.27 9.42 2.00
CA LYS A 44 -24.55 8.71 1.95
C LYS A 44 -25.40 9.10 3.15
N ASP A 45 -24.85 8.97 4.36
CA ASP A 45 -25.59 9.21 5.60
C ASP A 45 -26.12 10.66 5.65
N ASN A 46 -25.27 11.67 5.36
CA ASN A 46 -25.69 13.07 5.26
C ASN A 46 -26.75 13.32 4.17
N LEU A 47 -26.70 12.59 3.05
CA LEU A 47 -27.67 12.73 1.96
C LEU A 47 -29.01 12.05 2.30
N THR A 48 -28.96 10.92 3.00
CA THR A 48 -30.15 10.12 3.36
C THR A 48 -30.86 10.61 4.61
N GLU A 49 -30.19 11.35 5.50
CA GLU A 49 -30.77 11.91 6.73
C GLU A 49 -32.01 12.79 6.46
N ASN A 50 -32.01 13.53 5.33
CA ASN A 50 -33.17 14.33 4.90
C ASN A 50 -34.21 13.56 4.07
N GLN A 51 -33.92 12.31 3.67
CA GLN A 51 -34.86 11.48 2.92
C GLN A 51 -35.70 10.58 3.83
N GLU A 52 -35.18 10.16 4.98
CA GLU A 52 -35.95 9.37 5.95
C GLU A 52 -37.08 10.18 6.59
N THR A 53 -36.90 11.49 6.77
CA THR A 53 -37.93 12.38 7.31
C THR A 53 -39.07 12.64 6.31
N LYS A 54 -38.80 12.67 5.00
CA LYS A 54 -39.81 12.93 3.95
C LYS A 54 -40.66 11.72 3.54
N LYS A 55 -40.30 10.51 3.95
CA LYS A 55 -41.08 9.30 3.64
C LYS A 55 -42.18 8.99 4.66
N ASN A 56 -42.20 9.72 5.78
CA ASN A 56 -43.13 9.49 6.89
C ASN A 56 -44.15 10.64 7.08
N ASP A 57 -44.18 11.63 6.19
CA ASP A 57 -45.27 12.61 6.02
C ASP A 57 -46.10 12.24 4.78
#